data_AF-A0A9X9QGA1-F1
#
_entry.id   AF-A0A9X9QGA1-F1
#
_cell.length_a   1.000
_cell.length_b   1.000
_cell.length_c   1.000
_cell.angle_alpha   90.00
_cell.angle_beta   90.00
_cell.angle_gamma   90.00
#
_symmetry.space_group_name_H-M   'P 1'
#
loop_
_entity.id
_entity.type
_entity.pdbx_description
1 polymer ?
#
loop_
_entity_poly.entity_id
_entity_poly.type
_entity_poly.pdbx_seq_one_letter_code
_entity_poly.pdbx_strand_id
1 'polypeptide(L)'
;MHDPFPIPPIPWLSSAVQPLADYLGFQTLPLHIHEVLLSFFSYAFVENVVAPTVSQWLFPVKYAALSRNRRLNWNVHVVSLVQSTTINILALWILYADEERKNMEWQERIWGYTGAAGMIQGLAAGYFLWDLMISIIHVQAFGLGMLMHAISALIVFSFGFV
;
A
#
# COMPACT_ATOMS: atom_id res chain seq x y z
N MET A 1 -5.33 -11.53 15.69
CA MET A 1 -5.86 -12.59 14.82
C MET A 1 -4.76 -13.07 13.89
N HIS A 2 -4.87 -14.30 13.37
CA HIS A 2 -4.02 -14.73 12.26
C HIS A 2 -4.21 -13.80 11.06
N ASP A 3 -3.14 -13.67 10.27
CA ASP A 3 -3.18 -12.94 9.02
C ASP A 3 -4.30 -13.50 8.12
N PRO A 4 -5.33 -12.71 7.78
CA PRO A 4 -6.43 -13.17 6.95
C PRO A 4 -6.12 -13.09 5.46
N PHE A 5 -4.92 -12.65 5.06
CA PHE A 5 -4.54 -12.57 3.66
C PHE A 5 -4.62 -13.96 3.01
N PRO A 6 -5.24 -14.11 1.83
CA PRO A 6 -5.54 -15.42 1.25
C PRO A 6 -4.30 -16.16 0.74
N ILE A 7 -3.18 -15.45 0.57
CA ILE A 7 -1.92 -16.02 0.11
C ILE A 7 -1.00 -16.09 1.33
N PRO A 8 -0.47 -17.25 1.71
CA PRO A 8 0.45 -17.35 2.83
C PRO A 8 1.84 -16.79 2.47
N PRO A 9 2.70 -16.49 3.48
CA PRO A 9 4.07 -16.09 3.25
C PRO A 9 4.83 -17.06 2.33
N ILE A 10 5.56 -16.50 1.37
CA ILE A 10 6.29 -17.27 0.35
C ILE A 10 7.72 -17.51 0.86
N PRO A 11 8.11 -18.75 1.25
CA PRO A 11 9.34 -18.96 2.02
C PRO A 11 10.62 -18.44 1.37
N TRP A 12 10.81 -18.69 0.07
CA TRP A 12 12.00 -18.23 -0.63
C TRP A 12 12.06 -16.71 -0.73
N LEU A 13 10.91 -16.04 -0.84
CA LEU A 13 10.82 -14.58 -0.95
C LEU A 13 11.11 -13.95 0.42
N SER A 14 10.54 -14.50 1.49
CA SER A 14 10.85 -14.12 2.87
C SER A 14 12.35 -14.27 3.14
N SER A 15 12.96 -15.39 2.77
CA SER A 15 14.41 -15.60 2.90
C SER A 15 15.24 -14.61 2.07
N ALA A 16 14.76 -14.21 0.89
CA ALA A 16 15.46 -13.27 0.03
C ALA A 16 15.52 -11.85 0.63
N VAL A 17 14.48 -11.43 1.35
CA VAL A 17 14.44 -10.10 1.99
C VAL A 17 14.95 -10.08 3.43
N GLN A 18 15.11 -11.25 4.06
CA GLN A 18 15.57 -11.38 5.44
C GLN A 18 16.86 -10.57 5.73
N PRO A 19 17.93 -10.59 4.90
CA PRO A 19 19.14 -9.85 5.22
C PRO A 19 18.93 -8.33 5.30
N LEU A 20 18.06 -7.79 4.44
CA LEU A 20 17.71 -6.37 4.46
C LEU A 20 16.83 -6.05 5.68
N ALA A 21 15.88 -6.93 5.98
CA ALA A 21 15.02 -6.81 7.15
C ALA A 21 15.84 -6.81 8.45
N ASP A 22 16.80 -7.72 8.59
CA ASP A 22 17.70 -7.80 9.75
C ASP A 22 18.56 -6.54 9.88
N TYR A 23 19.08 -6.03 8.76
CA TYR A 23 19.90 -4.81 8.75
C TYR A 23 19.11 -3.56 9.17
N LEU A 24 17.86 -3.44 8.73
CA LEU A 24 16.99 -2.30 9.03
C LEU A 24 16.20 -2.47 10.34
N GLY A 25 16.23 -3.67 10.94
CA GLY A 25 15.42 -4.02 12.11
C GLY A 25 13.93 -4.24 11.79
N PHE A 26 13.57 -4.53 10.55
CA PHE A 26 12.18 -4.74 10.11
C PHE A 26 11.74 -6.20 10.29
N GLN A 27 11.55 -6.61 11.55
CA GLN A 27 11.29 -8.00 11.96
C GLN A 27 10.10 -8.66 11.24
N THR A 28 9.05 -7.89 10.94
CA THR A 28 7.82 -8.44 10.35
C THR A 28 7.75 -8.30 8.83
N LEU A 29 8.70 -7.58 8.20
CA LEU A 29 8.74 -7.42 6.73
C LEU A 29 8.84 -8.77 6.00
N PRO A 30 9.68 -9.75 6.41
CA PRO A 30 9.75 -11.04 5.72
C PRO A 30 8.43 -11.81 5.75
N LEU A 31 7.58 -11.60 6.75
CA LEU A 31 6.27 -12.23 6.83
C LEU A 31 5.31 -11.64 5.77
N HIS A 32 5.34 -10.32 5.57
CA HIS A 32 4.38 -9.59 4.73
C HIS A 32 4.92 -9.12 3.38
N ILE A 33 6.17 -9.44 3.02
CA ILE A 33 6.79 -8.98 1.76
C ILE A 33 5.97 -9.32 0.51
N HIS A 34 5.35 -10.49 0.50
CA HIS A 34 4.49 -10.92 -0.59
C HIS A 34 3.26 -10.01 -0.75
N GLU A 35 2.68 -9.54 0.35
CA GLU A 35 1.58 -8.56 0.34
C GLU A 35 2.03 -7.18 -0.10
N VAL A 36 3.23 -6.72 0.31
CA VAL A 36 3.82 -5.45 -0.16
C VAL A 36 3.92 -5.47 -1.69
N LEU A 37 4.48 -6.55 -2.25
CA LEU A 37 4.64 -6.70 -3.70
C LEU A 37 3.29 -6.84 -4.42
N LEU A 38 2.38 -7.67 -3.90
CA LEU A 38 1.05 -7.82 -4.49
C LEU A 38 0.28 -6.50 -4.47
N SER A 39 0.36 -5.74 -3.37
CA SER A 39 -0.24 -4.42 -3.26
C SER A 39 0.36 -3.44 -4.28
N PHE A 40 1.69 -3.38 -4.39
CA PHE A 40 2.39 -2.58 -5.39
C PHE A 40 1.89 -2.87 -6.82
N PHE A 41 1.87 -4.15 -7.21
CA PHE A 41 1.42 -4.55 -8.55
C PHE A 41 -0.08 -4.33 -8.74
N SER A 42 -0.88 -4.47 -7.69
CA SER A 42 -2.32 -4.19 -7.73
C SER A 42 -2.58 -2.71 -8.03
N TYR A 43 -1.85 -1.80 -7.40
CA TYR A 43 -2.01 -0.36 -7.67
C TYR A 43 -1.44 0.05 -9.02
N ALA A 44 -0.35 -0.58 -9.50
CA ALA A 44 0.10 -0.42 -10.87
C ALA A 44 -0.99 -0.88 -11.87
N PHE A 45 -1.66 -2.01 -11.60
CA PHE A 45 -2.78 -2.48 -12.41
C PHE A 45 -3.98 -1.52 -12.36
N VAL A 46 -4.31 -0.99 -11.19
CA VAL A 46 -5.38 0.02 -11.05
C VAL A 46 -5.06 1.26 -11.86
N GLU A 47 -3.84 1.79 -11.76
CA GLU A 47 -3.40 2.98 -12.50
C GLU A 47 -3.47 2.79 -14.02
N ASN A 48 -2.97 1.66 -14.52
CA ASN A 48 -2.73 1.45 -15.95
C ASN A 48 -3.92 0.82 -16.68
N VAL A 49 -4.78 0.09 -15.98
CA VAL A 49 -5.89 -0.68 -16.58
C VAL A 49 -7.23 -0.24 -16.04
N VAL A 50 -7.44 -0.30 -14.73
CA VAL A 50 -8.76 -0.05 -14.13
C VAL A 50 -9.16 1.42 -14.26
N ALA A 51 -8.29 2.34 -13.85
CA ALA A 51 -8.56 3.76 -13.84
C ALA A 51 -8.86 4.31 -15.25
N PRO A 52 -8.08 4.00 -16.31
CA PRO A 52 -8.40 4.43 -17.66
C PRO A 52 -9.69 3.81 -18.19
N THR A 53 -9.89 2.52 -17.99
CA THR A 53 -11.06 1.80 -18.53
C THR A 53 -12.35 2.30 -17.90
N VAL A 54 -12.38 2.35 -16.57
CA VAL A 54 -13.56 2.80 -15.81
C VAL A 54 -13.79 4.30 -16.01
N SER A 55 -12.75 5.14 -16.02
CA SER A 55 -12.92 6.58 -16.24
C SER A 55 -13.38 6.91 -17.66
N GLN A 56 -12.89 6.19 -18.67
CA GLN A 56 -13.36 6.35 -20.06
C GLN A 56 -14.82 5.90 -20.20
N TRP A 57 -15.24 4.87 -19.47
CA TRP A 57 -16.63 4.41 -19.48
C TRP A 57 -17.58 5.37 -18.75
N LEU A 58 -17.22 5.83 -17.55
CA LEU A 58 -18.06 6.71 -16.73
C LEU A 58 -18.04 8.17 -17.23
N PHE A 59 -16.89 8.64 -17.74
CA PHE A 59 -16.67 10.04 -18.13
C PHE A 59 -16.09 10.17 -19.54
N PRO A 60 -16.73 9.59 -20.58
CA PRO A 60 -16.14 9.41 -21.91
C PRO A 60 -15.71 10.72 -22.58
N VAL A 61 -16.43 11.82 -22.35
CA VAL A 61 -16.12 13.12 -22.94
C VAL A 61 -15.04 13.85 -22.13
N LYS A 62 -15.19 13.90 -20.79
CA LYS A 62 -14.29 14.67 -19.92
C LYS A 62 -12.91 14.04 -19.83
N TYR A 63 -12.85 12.72 -19.62
CA TYR A 63 -11.59 11.99 -19.48
C TYR A 63 -10.79 11.98 -20.80
N ALA A 64 -11.47 11.75 -21.93
CA ALA A 64 -10.82 11.76 -23.24
C ALA A 64 -10.22 13.14 -23.60
N ALA A 65 -10.83 14.23 -23.14
CA ALA A 65 -10.34 15.59 -23.36
C ALA A 65 -9.12 15.97 -22.50
N LEU A 66 -8.72 15.15 -21.52
CA LEU A 66 -7.56 15.43 -20.68
C LEU A 66 -6.25 15.28 -21.45
N SER A 67 -5.33 16.23 -21.25
CA SER A 67 -3.94 16.09 -21.67
C SER A 67 -3.26 14.93 -20.93
N ARG A 68 -2.16 14.39 -21.49
CA ARG A 68 -1.44 13.24 -20.92
C ARG A 68 -1.16 13.39 -19.42
N ASN A 69 -0.59 14.52 -18.99
CA ASN A 69 -0.25 14.74 -17.57
C ASN A 69 -1.49 14.86 -16.68
N ARG A 70 -2.57 15.49 -17.17
CA ARG A 70 -3.83 15.57 -16.41
C ARG A 70 -4.52 14.22 -16.29
N ARG A 71 -4.39 13.38 -17.32
CA ARG A 71 -4.93 12.02 -17.35
C ARG A 71 -4.17 11.09 -16.41
N LEU A 72 -2.83 11.20 -16.40
CA LEU A 72 -1.99 10.54 -15.40
C LEU A 72 -2.36 10.98 -13.98
N ASN A 73 -2.45 12.29 -13.74
CA ASN A 73 -2.84 12.82 -12.43
C ASN A 73 -4.23 12.32 -12.00
N TRP A 74 -5.19 12.28 -12.92
CA TRP A 74 -6.50 11.70 -12.68
C TRP A 74 -6.41 10.23 -12.28
N ASN A 75 -5.64 9.41 -13.00
CA ASN A 75 -5.50 8.00 -12.68
C ASN A 75 -4.86 7.78 -11.31
N VAL A 76 -3.84 8.57 -10.95
CA VAL A 76 -3.25 8.53 -9.59
C VAL A 76 -4.28 8.82 -8.52
N HIS A 77 -5.17 9.80 -8.72
CA HIS A 77 -6.26 10.06 -7.77
C HIS A 77 -7.25 8.90 -7.66
N VAL A 78 -7.51 8.18 -8.75
CA VAL A 78 -8.33 6.96 -8.71
C VAL A 78 -7.62 5.87 -7.89
N VAL A 79 -6.30 5.71 -8.04
CA VAL A 79 -5.52 4.77 -7.22
C VAL A 79 -5.62 5.14 -5.74
N SER A 80 -5.42 6.42 -5.38
CA SER A 80 -5.55 6.89 -3.99
C SER A 80 -6.97 6.69 -3.44
N LEU A 81 -8.02 6.85 -4.25
CA LEU A 81 -9.39 6.55 -3.85
C LEU A 81 -9.59 5.06 -3.55
N VAL A 82 -9.11 4.18 -4.43
CA VAL A 82 -9.17 2.72 -4.23
C VAL A 82 -8.40 2.33 -2.97
N GLN A 83 -7.19 2.84 -2.80
CA GLN A 83 -6.36 2.52 -1.64
C GLN A 83 -7.00 2.98 -0.34
N SER A 84 -7.38 4.25 -0.25
CA SER A 84 -7.93 4.82 0.97
C SER A 84 -9.24 4.13 1.35
N THR A 85 -10.11 3.84 0.39
CA THR A 85 -11.34 3.07 0.63
C THR A 85 -11.03 1.66 1.14
N THR A 86 -10.09 0.96 0.50
CA THR A 86 -9.71 -0.41 0.86
C THR A 86 -9.13 -0.48 2.27
N ILE A 87 -8.14 0.35 2.60
CA ILE A 87 -7.51 0.36 3.91
C ILE A 87 -8.50 0.75 5.00
N ASN A 88 -9.40 1.72 4.77
CA ASN A 88 -10.40 2.09 5.77
C ASN A 88 -11.42 0.95 6.02
N ILE A 89 -11.89 0.27 4.97
CA ILE A 89 -12.78 -0.88 5.13
C ILE A 89 -12.10 -1.99 5.93
N LEU A 90 -10.86 -2.33 5.57
CA LEU A 90 -10.09 -3.37 6.28
C LEU A 90 -9.80 -2.97 7.73
N ALA A 91 -9.45 -1.71 7.99
CA ALA A 91 -9.20 -1.22 9.33
C ALA A 91 -10.47 -1.31 10.21
N LEU A 92 -11.62 -0.87 9.70
CA LEU A 92 -12.90 -0.98 10.40
C LEU A 92 -13.27 -2.45 10.65
N TRP A 93 -13.05 -3.32 9.67
CA TRP A 93 -13.27 -4.75 9.82
C TRP A 93 -12.37 -5.36 10.90
N ILE A 94 -11.07 -5.05 10.93
CA ILE A 94 -10.12 -5.55 11.93
C ILE A 94 -10.45 -5.02 13.33
N LEU A 95 -10.85 -3.74 13.45
CA LEU A 95 -11.36 -3.19 14.71
C LEU A 95 -12.54 -4.01 15.26
N TYR A 96 -13.37 -4.55 14.38
CA TYR A 96 -14.53 -5.36 14.75
C TYR A 96 -14.23 -6.85 14.89
N ALA A 97 -13.32 -7.43 14.12
CA ALA A 97 -13.13 -8.89 14.02
C ALA A 97 -11.90 -9.43 14.77
N ASP A 98 -10.87 -8.60 15.01
CA ASP A 98 -9.65 -9.04 15.67
C ASP A 98 -9.82 -9.08 17.20
N GLU A 99 -10.27 -10.22 17.72
CA GLU A 99 -10.43 -10.45 19.16
C GLU A 99 -9.11 -10.35 19.94
N GLU A 100 -7.97 -10.70 19.33
CA GLU A 100 -6.66 -10.55 19.96
C GLU A 100 -6.38 -9.07 20.22
N ARG A 101 -6.55 -8.24 19.19
CA ARG A 101 -6.42 -6.78 19.31
C ARG A 101 -7.43 -6.18 20.28
N LYS A 102 -8.66 -6.70 20.35
CA LYS A 102 -9.67 -6.21 21.31
C LYS A 102 -9.25 -6.47 22.76
N ASN A 103 -8.61 -7.60 23.02
CA ASN A 103 -8.15 -7.98 24.36
C ASN A 103 -6.81 -7.34 24.75
N MET A 104 -6.11 -6.69 23.81
CA MET A 104 -4.89 -5.93 24.07
C MET A 104 -5.16 -4.64 24.87
N GLU A 105 -4.25 -4.31 25.77
CA GLU A 105 -4.12 -3.00 26.41
C GLU A 105 -3.73 -1.92 25.40
N TRP A 106 -3.86 -0.63 25.77
CA TRP A 106 -3.61 0.46 24.82
C TRP A 106 -2.16 0.47 24.30
N GLN A 107 -1.17 0.08 25.11
CA GLN A 107 0.22 -0.02 24.68
C GLN A 107 0.39 -1.14 23.65
N GLU A 108 -0.20 -2.29 23.89
CA GLU A 108 -0.15 -3.44 22.98
C GLU A 108 -0.86 -3.16 21.66
N ARG A 109 -1.89 -2.31 21.66
CA ARG A 109 -2.54 -1.85 20.43
C ARG A 109 -1.69 -0.89 19.60
N ILE A 110 -0.69 -0.24 20.19
CA ILE A 110 0.22 0.70 19.51
C ILE A 110 1.50 -0.01 19.08
N TRP A 111 2.06 -0.86 19.95
CA TRP A 111 3.39 -1.47 19.79
C TRP A 111 3.35 -2.97 19.53
N GLY A 112 2.21 -3.62 19.74
CA GLY A 112 2.03 -5.04 19.53
C GLY A 112 1.80 -5.39 18.07
N TYR A 113 1.93 -6.68 17.79
CA TYR A 113 1.76 -7.24 16.46
C TYR A 113 0.58 -8.21 16.46
N THR A 114 -0.29 -8.09 15.47
CA THR A 114 -1.19 -9.16 15.02
C THR A 114 -1.00 -9.35 13.52
N GLY A 115 -1.27 -10.57 13.02
CA GLY A 115 -1.12 -10.85 11.58
C GLY A 115 -1.99 -9.92 10.71
N ALA A 116 -3.19 -9.57 11.18
CA ALA A 116 -4.07 -8.63 10.49
C ALA A 116 -3.56 -7.18 10.48
N ALA A 117 -2.95 -6.72 11.58
CA ALA A 117 -2.31 -5.41 11.62
C ALA A 117 -1.09 -5.37 10.69
N GLY A 118 -0.27 -6.43 10.71
CA GLY A 118 0.82 -6.64 9.76
C GLY A 118 0.35 -6.64 8.30
N MET A 119 -0.80 -7.26 8.03
CA MET A 119 -1.39 -7.26 6.69
C MET A 119 -1.76 -5.87 6.20
N ILE A 120 -2.49 -5.08 7.00
CA ILE A 120 -2.80 -3.69 6.65
C ILE A 120 -1.51 -2.89 6.41
N GLN A 121 -0.49 -3.10 7.25
CA GLN A 121 0.81 -2.45 7.11
C GLN A 121 1.49 -2.82 5.78
N GLY A 122 1.52 -4.11 5.43
CA GLY A 122 2.04 -4.62 4.17
C GLY A 122 1.34 -4.01 2.95
N LEU A 123 0.01 -3.99 2.97
CA LEU A 123 -0.80 -3.39 1.92
C LEU A 123 -0.54 -1.88 1.78
N ALA A 124 -0.42 -1.15 2.89
CA ALA A 124 -0.13 0.27 2.88
C ALA A 124 1.30 0.58 2.39
N ALA A 125 2.29 -0.18 2.85
CA ALA A 125 3.68 -0.06 2.37
C ALA A 125 3.78 -0.31 0.86
N GLY A 126 3.06 -1.31 0.33
CA GLY A 126 3.01 -1.57 -1.12
C GLY A 126 2.40 -0.42 -1.93
N TYR A 127 1.39 0.27 -1.40
CA TYR A 127 0.87 1.49 -2.00
C TYR A 127 1.92 2.61 -2.06
N PHE A 128 2.61 2.88 -0.94
CA PHE A 128 3.62 3.95 -0.92
C PHE A 128 4.87 3.60 -1.71
N LEU A 129 5.17 2.32 -1.89
CA LEU A 129 6.19 1.87 -2.84
C LEU A 129 5.78 2.21 -4.28
N TRP A 130 4.50 2.00 -4.62
CA TRP A 130 3.96 2.41 -5.92
C TRP A 130 3.96 3.94 -6.08
N ASP A 131 3.56 4.68 -5.03
CA ASP A 131 3.55 6.15 -5.02
C ASP A 131 4.95 6.73 -5.22
N LEU A 132 5.97 6.13 -4.59
CA LEU A 132 7.36 6.49 -4.81
C LEU A 132 7.79 6.23 -6.26
N MET A 133 7.50 5.05 -6.78
CA MET A 133 7.87 4.68 -8.14
C MET A 133 7.23 5.62 -9.17
N ILE A 134 5.92 5.89 -9.06
CA ILE A 134 5.23 6.77 -10.01
C ILE A 134 5.71 8.22 -9.90
N SER A 135 6.02 8.68 -8.67
CA SER A 135 6.58 10.00 -8.41
C SER A 135 7.98 10.18 -8.98
N ILE A 136 8.83 9.14 -8.93
CA ILE A 136 10.16 9.14 -9.57
C ILE A 136 10.02 9.19 -11.09
N ILE A 137 9.23 8.28 -11.67
CA ILE A 137 9.07 8.16 -13.14
C ILE A 137 8.50 9.45 -13.74
N HIS A 138 7.57 10.08 -13.04
CA HIS A 138 6.85 11.26 -13.51
C HIS A 138 7.18 12.52 -12.69
N VAL A 139 8.41 12.62 -12.18
CA VAL A 139 8.85 13.76 -11.34
C VAL A 139 8.67 15.11 -12.03
N GLN A 140 8.78 15.18 -13.36
CA GLN A 140 8.54 16.41 -14.13
C GLN A 140 7.05 16.80 -14.16
N ALA A 141 6.14 15.84 -14.02
CA ALA A 141 4.70 16.08 -14.01
C ALA A 141 4.19 16.41 -12.60
N PHE A 142 4.72 15.74 -11.57
CA PHE A 142 4.27 15.89 -10.18
C PHE A 142 5.09 16.86 -9.34
N GLY A 143 6.35 17.09 -9.71
CA GLY A 143 7.28 17.95 -8.99
C GLY A 143 7.94 17.29 -7.78
N LEU A 144 8.94 17.98 -7.22
CA LEU A 144 9.75 17.48 -6.11
C LEU A 144 8.96 17.34 -4.80
N GLY A 145 7.91 18.14 -4.60
CA GLY A 145 7.08 18.05 -3.39
C GLY A 145 6.40 16.68 -3.25
N MET A 146 5.84 16.16 -4.35
CA MET A 146 5.23 14.83 -4.38
C MET A 146 6.27 13.72 -4.21
N LEU A 147 7.46 13.87 -4.79
CA LEU A 147 8.54 12.92 -4.58
C LEU A 147 8.95 12.83 -3.11
N MET A 148 9.13 13.98 -2.44
CA MET A 148 9.47 14.01 -1.02
C MET A 148 8.35 13.44 -0.15
N HIS A 149 7.09 13.71 -0.49
CA HIS A 149 5.93 13.06 0.15
C HIS A 149 6.01 11.54 0.07
N ALA A 150 6.21 11.00 -1.13
CA ALA A 150 6.25 9.55 -1.35
C ALA A 150 7.42 8.88 -0.60
N ILE A 151 8.60 9.52 -0.57
CA ILE A 151 9.75 9.06 0.21
C ILE A 151 9.40 9.02 1.70
N SER A 152 8.90 10.13 2.25
CA SER A 152 8.55 10.22 3.68
C SER A 152 7.46 9.21 4.06
N ALA A 153 6.45 9.05 3.22
CA ALA A 153 5.37 8.12 3.48
C ALA A 153 5.86 6.67 3.45
N LEU A 154 6.65 6.27 2.45
CA LEU A 154 7.21 4.91 2.41
C LEU A 154 8.08 4.63 3.65
N ILE A 155 8.87 5.60 4.11
CA ILE A 155 9.68 5.43 5.34
C ILE A 155 8.78 5.20 6.55
N VAL A 156 7.77 6.05 6.77
CA VAL A 156 6.85 5.92 7.91
C VAL A 156 6.11 4.58 7.89
N PHE A 157 5.64 4.14 6.72
CA PHE A 157 5.01 2.83 6.55
C PHE A 157 6.01 1.66 6.50
N SER A 158 7.31 1.90 6.43
CA SER A 158 8.32 0.85 6.61
C SER A 158 8.66 0.65 8.08
N PHE A 159 8.61 1.71 8.90
CA PHE A 159 8.87 1.62 10.34
C PHE A 159 7.84 0.80 11.13
N GLY A 160 6.64 0.59 10.59
CA GLY A 160 5.69 -0.34 11.20
C GLY A 160 6.08 -1.82 11.08
N PHE A 161 7.17 -2.15 10.38
CA PHE A 161 7.71 -3.51 10.35
C PHE A 161 8.70 -3.83 11.48
N VAL A 162 9.05 -2.84 12.32
CA VAL A 162 9.99 -2.99 13.44
C VAL A 162 9.46 -3.96 14.49
#